data_AF-H3CPW3-F1
#
_entry.id   AF-H3CPW3-F1
#
_cell.length_a   1.000
_cell.length_b   1.000
_cell.length_c   1.000
_cell.angle_alpha   90.00
_cell.angle_beta   90.00
_cell.angle_gamma   90.00
#
_symmetry.space_group_name_H-M   'P 1'
#
loop_
_entity.id
_entity.type
_entity.pdbx_description
1 polymer ?
#
loop_
_entity_poly.entity_id
_entity_poly.type
_entity_poly.pdbx_seq_one_letter_code
_entity_poly.pdbx_strand_id
1 'polypeptide(L)'
;QLMKRLAARRYAGLLILSPTAAADPDQQPADRSQPDTGEVRSPEEMEEDVGLKKRKSDLEGQKQMQAGLETGEKVKRKRGRPPAVKLPPNPPELTRMLSMLVDMVINYKDGLGRQISKGFVQLPSKKEVPEYYELIRKPVDFRRIRERVRNHKYRSVGDLEKDIYLLCHNAQTYNLEGSQIYEDSIVIKSVFESARQRMVTNEQQKE
;
A
#
# COMPACT_ATOMS: atom_id res chain seq x y z
N GLN A 1 23.08 -13.48 -17.06
CA GLN A 1 21.88 -12.62 -16.92
C GLN A 1 20.54 -13.38 -17.07
N LEU A 2 20.55 -14.72 -16.99
CA LEU A 2 19.35 -15.57 -17.16
C LEU A 2 18.92 -16.29 -15.85
N MET A 3 19.74 -16.23 -14.79
CA MET A 3 19.49 -16.95 -13.53
C MET A 3 18.66 -16.18 -12.49
N LYS A 4 18.33 -14.89 -12.71
CA LYS A 4 17.49 -14.11 -11.78
C LYS A 4 15.98 -14.20 -12.07
N ARG A 5 15.57 -14.89 -13.13
CA ARG A 5 14.15 -15.07 -13.51
C ARG A 5 13.49 -16.35 -12.95
N LEU A 6 14.24 -17.19 -12.24
CA LEU A 6 13.75 -18.47 -11.71
C LEU A 6 13.21 -18.39 -10.26
N ALA A 7 13.44 -17.29 -9.54
CA ALA A 7 12.96 -17.13 -8.16
C ALA A 7 11.47 -16.72 -8.05
N ALA A 8 10.84 -16.27 -9.15
CA ALA A 8 9.42 -15.90 -9.19
C ALA A 8 8.46 -17.12 -9.11
N ARG A 9 8.99 -18.35 -9.13
CA ARG A 9 8.20 -19.59 -9.03
C ARG A 9 7.70 -19.93 -7.62
N ARG A 10 7.98 -19.13 -6.59
CA ARG A 10 7.60 -19.48 -5.20
C ARG A 10 6.60 -18.60 -4.47
N TYR A 11 6.22 -17.43 -4.98
CA TYR A 11 5.27 -16.55 -4.27
C TYR A 11 3.88 -16.39 -4.90
N ALA A 12 3.68 -16.87 -6.13
CA ALA A 12 2.33 -16.91 -6.72
C ALA A 12 1.54 -18.18 -6.36
N GLY A 13 2.20 -19.23 -5.83
CA GLY A 13 1.60 -20.53 -5.52
C GLY A 13 1.51 -20.90 -4.04
N LEU A 14 1.99 -20.08 -3.11
CA LEU A 14 2.08 -20.43 -1.68
C LEU A 14 0.93 -19.90 -0.80
N LEU A 15 -0.16 -19.42 -1.39
CA LEU A 15 -1.34 -18.94 -0.64
C LEU A 15 -2.67 -19.64 -0.97
N ILE A 16 -2.67 -20.73 -1.76
CA ILE A 16 -3.87 -21.55 -1.98
C ILE A 16 -3.48 -23.02 -2.10
N LEU A 17 -3.09 -23.65 -0.99
CA LEU A 17 -3.30 -25.09 -0.74
C LEU A 17 -3.23 -25.30 0.78
N SER A 18 -4.34 -25.03 1.47
CA SER A 18 -4.63 -25.72 2.73
C SER A 18 -5.52 -26.91 2.37
N PRO A 19 -5.21 -28.15 2.79
CA PRO A 19 -6.13 -29.27 2.63
C PRO A 19 -7.33 -29.03 3.55
N THR A 20 -8.52 -28.88 2.98
CA THR A 20 -9.77 -28.92 3.74
C THR A 20 -10.01 -30.37 4.17
N ALA A 21 -10.18 -30.55 5.48
CA ALA A 21 -10.53 -31.81 6.11
C ALA A 21 -11.82 -32.41 5.54
N ALA A 22 -11.79 -33.70 5.22
CA ALA A 22 -12.97 -34.55 5.17
C ALA A 22 -12.95 -35.43 6.44
N ALA A 23 -14.06 -35.40 7.16
CA ALA A 23 -14.30 -36.09 8.41
C ALA A 23 -14.48 -37.60 8.20
N ASP A 24 -13.96 -38.39 9.14
CA ASP A 24 -14.42 -39.74 9.44
C ASP A 24 -14.69 -39.80 10.96
N PRO A 25 -15.90 -40.15 11.42
CA PRO A 25 -16.26 -40.14 12.83
C PRO A 25 -16.33 -41.58 13.37
N ASP A 26 -15.29 -42.08 14.04
CA ASP A 26 -15.52 -43.08 15.08
C ASP A 26 -14.33 -43.26 16.03
N GLN A 27 -14.68 -43.61 17.28
CA GLN A 27 -13.85 -44.17 18.36
C GLN A 27 -13.08 -43.23 19.31
N GLN A 28 -13.75 -42.96 20.44
CA GLN A 28 -13.19 -42.97 21.81
C GLN A 28 -13.60 -44.31 22.47
N PRO A 29 -13.01 -44.81 23.60
CA PRO A 29 -12.62 -44.02 24.77
C PRO A 29 -11.41 -44.52 25.63
N ALA A 30 -11.21 -43.82 26.77
CA ALA A 30 -10.59 -44.24 28.05
C ALA A 30 -9.02 -44.29 28.10
N ASP A 31 -8.28 -43.94 29.16
CA ASP A 31 -8.51 -43.49 30.55
C ASP A 31 -7.15 -43.00 31.14
N ARG A 32 -7.22 -42.25 32.25
CA ARG A 32 -6.29 -42.23 33.40
C ARG A 32 -5.06 -41.29 33.50
N SER A 33 -5.20 -40.41 34.51
CA SER A 33 -4.27 -40.04 35.62
C SER A 33 -3.18 -38.97 35.45
N GLN A 34 -3.33 -37.86 36.21
CA GLN A 34 -2.27 -37.06 36.84
C GLN A 34 -1.75 -37.79 38.12
N PRO A 35 -0.59 -37.42 38.74
CA PRO A 35 -0.36 -36.18 39.56
C PRO A 35 1.00 -35.49 39.25
N ASP A 36 1.23 -34.17 39.37
CA ASP A 36 1.33 -33.20 40.50
C ASP A 36 2.78 -32.82 40.89
N THR A 37 2.93 -31.58 41.40
CA THR A 37 4.07 -30.86 42.00
C THR A 37 5.00 -30.17 40.98
N GLY A 38 5.14 -28.83 40.91
CA GLY A 38 5.45 -27.79 41.91
C GLY A 38 6.78 -27.15 41.45
N GLU A 39 7.13 -25.88 41.53
CA GLU A 39 6.63 -24.69 42.20
C GLU A 39 7.52 -23.49 41.71
N VAL A 40 6.92 -22.29 41.58
CA VAL A 40 7.46 -20.91 41.76
C VAL A 40 8.74 -20.40 41.03
N ARG A 41 8.59 -19.31 40.26
CA ARG A 41 9.00 -17.90 40.62
C ARG A 41 9.02 -16.95 39.41
N SER A 42 8.07 -16.01 39.43
CA SER A 42 8.24 -14.57 39.07
C SER A 42 8.71 -13.83 40.36
N PRO A 43 9.18 -12.56 40.38
CA PRO A 43 8.64 -11.44 39.59
C PRO A 43 9.57 -10.24 39.25
N GLU A 44 8.96 -9.24 38.58
CA GLU A 44 9.18 -7.79 38.69
C GLU A 44 10.48 -7.16 38.11
N GLU A 45 10.34 -6.34 37.07
CA GLU A 45 10.19 -4.86 37.09
C GLU A 45 11.54 -4.13 37.01
N MET A 46 11.69 -3.33 35.96
CA MET A 46 12.60 -2.19 35.91
C MET A 46 12.10 -1.26 34.80
N GLU A 47 11.29 -0.29 35.20
CA GLU A 47 11.22 1.00 34.52
C GLU A 47 12.57 1.70 34.66
N GLU A 48 13.01 2.43 33.64
CA GLU A 48 13.63 3.74 33.85
C GLU A 48 13.64 4.57 32.55
N ASP A 49 12.89 5.67 32.62
CA ASP A 49 12.90 6.81 31.71
C ASP A 49 14.08 7.72 32.09
N VAL A 50 14.99 7.99 31.15
CA VAL A 50 16.00 9.06 31.30
C VAL A 50 16.08 9.90 30.03
N GLY A 51 15.23 10.92 29.97
CA GLY A 51 15.43 12.07 29.11
C GLY A 51 16.58 12.94 29.59
N LEU A 52 17.59 13.19 28.74
CA LEU A 52 18.51 14.32 28.91
C LEU A 52 18.77 15.05 27.59
N LYS A 53 18.17 16.24 27.50
CA LYS A 53 18.50 17.27 26.52
C LYS A 53 19.84 17.93 26.90
N LYS A 54 20.76 17.93 25.93
CA LYS A 54 21.56 19.08 25.46
C LYS A 54 22.57 19.71 26.43
N ARG A 55 23.86 19.57 26.10
CA ARG A 55 24.84 20.67 26.25
C ARG A 55 25.74 20.79 25.02
N LYS A 56 25.95 22.05 24.66
CA LYS A 56 26.61 22.61 23.49
C LYS A 56 27.85 23.31 24.03
N SER A 57 29.03 23.00 23.50
CA SER A 57 30.26 23.74 23.75
C SER A 57 31.01 23.82 22.44
N ASP A 58 31.01 25.00 21.81
CA ASP A 58 32.02 25.35 20.82
C ASP A 58 32.35 26.83 20.97
N LEU A 59 33.64 27.04 20.81
CA LEU A 59 34.51 28.14 21.21
C LEU A 59 34.20 29.51 20.59
N GLU A 60 34.67 30.51 21.32
CA GLU A 60 34.75 31.94 20.98
C GLU A 60 35.67 32.23 19.79
N GLY A 61 35.32 33.29 19.05
CA GLY A 61 36.16 33.95 18.04
C GLY A 61 35.65 35.37 17.82
N GLN A 62 36.55 36.34 17.97
CA GLN A 62 36.36 37.76 18.27
C GLN A 62 35.82 38.68 17.14
N LYS A 63 34.96 39.62 17.58
CA LYS A 63 35.05 41.10 17.43
C LYS A 63 35.01 41.74 16.02
N GLN A 64 33.96 42.54 15.75
CA GLN A 64 34.09 43.97 15.45
C GLN A 64 32.73 44.70 15.45
N MET A 65 32.80 45.98 15.78
CA MET A 65 31.71 46.91 16.12
C MET A 65 31.16 47.59 14.87
N GLN A 66 29.84 47.75 14.76
CA GLN A 66 29.26 48.98 14.21
C GLN A 66 27.79 49.13 14.66
N ALA A 67 27.49 50.32 15.18
CA ALA A 67 26.17 50.71 15.68
C ALA A 67 25.24 51.07 14.51
N GLY A 68 24.01 50.55 14.56
CA GLY A 68 22.92 50.89 13.66
C GLY A 68 21.59 50.46 14.28
N LEU A 69 20.78 51.45 14.66
CA LEU A 69 19.43 51.31 15.20
C LEU A 69 18.48 50.81 14.12
N GLU A 70 18.01 49.55 14.21
CA GLU A 70 16.80 49.11 13.50
C GLU A 70 16.05 48.07 14.35
N THR A 71 14.82 48.43 14.73
CA THR A 71 13.80 47.54 15.31
C THR A 71 13.35 46.54 14.24
N GLY A 72 14.02 45.38 14.19
CA GLY A 72 13.68 44.26 13.32
C GLY A 72 13.38 43.00 14.12
N GLU A 73 12.09 42.70 14.28
CA GLU A 73 11.60 41.47 14.91
C GLU A 73 12.03 40.24 14.08
N LYS A 74 13.12 39.58 14.49
CA LYS A 74 13.67 38.40 13.82
C LYS A 74 12.77 37.19 14.03
N VAL A 75 11.77 37.00 13.17
CA VAL A 75 11.01 35.76 13.07
C VAL A 75 11.96 34.63 12.69
N LYS A 76 12.25 33.75 13.66
CA LYS A 76 13.01 32.51 13.47
C LYS A 76 12.27 31.64 12.47
N ARG A 77 12.69 31.65 11.20
CA ARG A 77 12.25 30.71 10.17
C ARG A 77 12.64 29.30 10.59
N LYS A 78 11.74 28.59 11.27
CA LYS A 78 11.84 27.14 11.46
C LYS A 78 11.86 26.51 10.07
N ARG A 79 13.01 25.97 9.66
CA ARG A 79 13.13 25.08 8.51
C ARG A 79 12.31 23.82 8.82
N GLY A 80 11.04 23.85 8.44
CA GLY A 80 10.14 22.70 8.44
C GLY A 80 9.80 22.35 7.00
N ARG A 81 9.57 21.06 6.73
CA ARG A 81 8.92 20.60 5.50
C ARG A 81 7.70 21.51 5.26
N PRO A 82 7.53 22.08 4.05
CA PRO A 82 6.35 22.91 3.78
C PRO A 82 5.10 22.13 4.19
N PRO A 83 4.10 22.78 4.81
CA PRO A 83 2.87 22.13 5.22
C PRO A 83 2.36 21.30 4.03
N ALA A 84 2.06 20.03 4.25
CA ALA A 84 1.48 19.20 3.20
C ALA A 84 0.21 19.90 2.72
N VAL A 85 0.27 20.50 1.52
CA VAL A 85 -0.85 21.24 0.95
C VAL A 85 -1.96 20.23 0.74
N LYS A 86 -2.93 20.23 1.65
CA LYS A 86 -4.17 19.48 1.48
C LYS A 86 -4.89 20.18 0.34
N LEU A 87 -4.90 19.53 -0.81
CA LEU A 87 -5.63 20.04 -1.96
C LEU A 87 -7.12 20.20 -1.57
N PRO A 88 -7.83 21.19 -2.14
CA PRO A 88 -9.25 21.31 -1.89
C PRO A 88 -9.97 20.03 -2.31
N PRO A 89 -11.09 19.69 -1.65
CA PRO A 89 -11.93 18.56 -2.04
C PRO A 89 -12.35 18.65 -3.50
N ASN A 90 -12.50 17.51 -4.16
CA ASN A 90 -13.08 17.45 -5.50
C ASN A 90 -14.60 17.64 -5.44
N PRO A 91 -15.24 18.03 -6.56
CA PRO A 91 -16.69 17.93 -6.70
C PRO A 91 -17.19 16.53 -6.30
N PRO A 92 -18.35 16.42 -5.61
CA PRO A 92 -18.91 15.13 -5.20
C PRO A 92 -19.10 14.16 -6.36
N GLU A 93 -19.51 14.66 -7.53
CA GLU A 93 -19.78 13.90 -8.74
C GLU A 93 -18.51 13.20 -9.24
N LEU A 94 -17.41 13.94 -9.35
CA LEU A 94 -16.10 13.40 -9.73
C LEU A 94 -15.62 12.36 -8.71
N THR A 95 -15.74 12.66 -7.41
CA THR A 95 -15.29 11.72 -6.36
C THR A 95 -16.09 10.41 -6.41
N ARG A 96 -17.41 10.50 -6.63
CA ARG A 96 -18.29 9.34 -6.79
C ARG A 96 -17.92 8.53 -8.03
N MET A 97 -17.71 9.18 -9.17
CA MET A 97 -17.33 8.51 -10.41
C MET A 97 -15.99 7.77 -10.28
N LEU A 98 -14.96 8.43 -9.71
CA LEU A 98 -13.66 7.80 -9.47
C LEU A 98 -13.78 6.58 -8.56
N SER A 99 -14.57 6.68 -7.49
CA SER A 99 -14.81 5.57 -6.56
C SER A 99 -15.52 4.41 -7.25
N MET A 100 -16.57 4.70 -8.02
CA MET A 100 -17.31 3.70 -8.79
C MET A 100 -16.43 2.96 -9.79
N LEU A 101 -15.57 3.66 -10.53
CA LEU A 101 -14.65 3.02 -11.49
C LEU A 101 -13.69 2.07 -10.78
N VAL A 102 -13.11 2.50 -9.65
CA VAL A 102 -12.20 1.66 -8.86
C VAL A 102 -12.94 0.43 -8.31
N ASP A 103 -14.15 0.61 -7.77
CA ASP A 103 -14.93 -0.49 -7.21
C ASP A 103 -15.40 -1.48 -8.28
N MET A 104 -15.76 -1.01 -9.48
CA MET A 104 -16.11 -1.90 -10.60
C MET A 104 -14.94 -2.80 -10.99
N VAL A 105 -13.73 -2.24 -11.07
CA VAL A 105 -12.53 -3.02 -11.41
C VAL A 105 -12.17 -3.99 -10.29
N ILE A 106 -12.21 -3.53 -9.04
CA ILE A 106 -11.86 -4.38 -7.90
C ILE A 106 -12.83 -5.53 -7.74
N ASN A 107 -14.14 -5.28 -7.84
CA ASN A 107 -15.16 -6.29 -7.59
C ASN A 107 -15.47 -7.16 -8.81
N TYR A 108 -14.80 -6.92 -9.93
CA TYR A 108 -14.95 -7.76 -11.12
C TYR A 108 -14.54 -9.21 -10.84
N LYS A 109 -15.40 -10.12 -11.26
CA LYS A 109 -15.21 -11.57 -11.19
C LYS A 109 -15.27 -12.14 -12.60
N ASP A 110 -14.42 -13.13 -12.88
CA ASP A 110 -14.49 -13.88 -14.13
C ASP A 110 -15.70 -14.83 -14.15
N GLY A 111 -15.86 -15.57 -15.26
CA GLY A 111 -16.95 -16.53 -15.43
C GLY A 111 -16.96 -17.68 -14.42
N LEU A 112 -15.87 -17.89 -13.68
CA LEU A 112 -15.75 -18.88 -12.62
C LEU A 112 -15.97 -18.26 -11.22
N GLY A 113 -16.28 -16.97 -11.14
CA GLY A 113 -16.50 -16.25 -9.89
C GLY A 113 -15.22 -15.81 -9.18
N ARG A 114 -14.04 -16.00 -9.79
CA ARG A 114 -12.75 -15.59 -9.20
C ARG A 114 -12.57 -14.09 -9.37
N GLN A 115 -12.23 -13.43 -8.26
CA GLN A 115 -11.97 -12.00 -8.25
C GLN A 115 -10.58 -11.71 -8.83
N ILE A 116 -10.54 -11.07 -10.00
CA ILE A 116 -9.32 -10.81 -10.77
C ILE A 116 -8.35 -9.89 -10.02
N SER A 117 -8.88 -8.92 -9.27
CA SER A 117 -8.08 -7.90 -8.59
C SER A 117 -7.33 -8.41 -7.35
N LYS A 118 -7.55 -9.66 -6.90
CA LYS A 118 -7.04 -10.16 -5.60
C LYS A 118 -5.53 -9.99 -5.44
N GLY A 119 -4.75 -10.28 -6.48
CA GLY A 119 -3.29 -10.12 -6.48
C GLY A 119 -2.77 -8.68 -6.56
N PHE A 120 -3.65 -7.70 -6.75
CA PHE A 120 -3.32 -6.29 -6.97
C PHE A 120 -3.80 -5.38 -5.84
N VAL A 121 -4.46 -5.95 -4.82
CA VAL A 121 -5.01 -5.18 -3.69
C VAL A 121 -3.89 -4.53 -2.90
N GLN A 122 -2.83 -5.28 -2.62
CA GLN A 122 -1.71 -4.82 -1.81
C GLN A 122 -0.41 -5.44 -2.31
N LEU A 123 0.60 -4.60 -2.51
CA LEU A 123 1.95 -5.09 -2.83
C LEU A 123 2.61 -5.74 -1.61
N PRO A 124 3.47 -6.76 -1.83
CA PRO A 124 4.39 -7.26 -0.81
C PRO A 124 5.26 -6.12 -0.28
N SER A 125 5.63 -6.15 0.99
CA SER A 125 6.52 -5.14 1.55
C SER A 125 7.93 -5.23 0.95
N LYS A 126 8.69 -4.13 1.02
CA LYS A 126 10.09 -4.10 0.55
C LYS A 126 11.01 -5.06 1.30
N LYS A 127 10.64 -5.47 2.52
CA LYS A 127 11.38 -6.47 3.29
C LYS A 127 11.14 -7.88 2.77
N GLU A 128 9.92 -8.17 2.31
CA GLU A 128 9.54 -9.48 1.79
C GLU A 128 10.08 -9.71 0.38
N VAL A 129 10.02 -8.69 -0.48
CA VAL A 129 10.43 -8.81 -1.89
C VAL A 129 11.26 -7.59 -2.31
N PRO A 130 12.50 -7.43 -1.81
CA PRO A 130 13.35 -6.28 -2.13
C PRO A 130 13.60 -6.10 -3.63
N GLU A 131 13.77 -7.20 -4.38
CA GLU A 131 14.04 -7.22 -5.82
C GLU A 131 12.92 -6.59 -6.65
N TYR A 132 11.66 -6.67 -6.18
CA TYR A 132 10.54 -5.99 -6.83
C TYR A 132 10.75 -4.48 -6.81
N TYR A 133 11.22 -3.93 -5.68
CA TYR A 133 11.43 -2.50 -5.49
C TYR A 133 12.75 -1.98 -6.09
N GLU A 134 13.65 -2.87 -6.49
CA GLU A 134 14.82 -2.54 -7.30
C GLU A 134 14.43 -2.38 -8.78
N LEU A 135 13.55 -3.25 -9.28
CA LEU A 135 13.11 -3.23 -10.68
C LEU A 135 12.00 -2.19 -10.92
N ILE A 136 10.98 -2.16 -10.06
CA ILE A 136 9.78 -1.35 -10.23
C ILE A 136 9.95 0.00 -9.56
N ARG A 137 10.12 1.04 -10.39
CA ARG A 137 10.42 2.41 -9.95
C ARG A 137 9.27 3.11 -9.24
N LYS A 138 8.02 2.83 -9.65
CA LYS A 138 6.83 3.48 -9.11
C LYS A 138 5.79 2.42 -8.68
N PRO A 139 5.99 1.76 -7.54
CA PRO A 139 5.04 0.81 -7.00
C PRO A 139 3.67 1.44 -6.75
N VAL A 140 2.60 0.74 -7.12
CA VAL A 140 1.22 1.13 -6.89
C VAL A 140 0.36 -0.13 -6.75
N ASP A 141 -0.67 -0.06 -5.90
CA ASP A 141 -1.70 -1.10 -5.72
C ASP A 141 -3.08 -0.44 -5.56
N PHE A 142 -4.13 -1.26 -5.53
CA PHE A 142 -5.49 -0.75 -5.35
C PHE A 142 -5.71 -0.10 -3.98
N ARG A 143 -5.00 -0.51 -2.91
CA ARG A 143 -5.04 0.20 -1.62
C ARG A 143 -4.58 1.65 -1.79
N ARG A 144 -3.46 1.86 -2.47
CA ARG A 144 -2.90 3.19 -2.74
C ARG A 144 -3.80 4.01 -3.65
N ILE A 145 -4.39 3.39 -4.67
CA ILE A 145 -5.34 4.05 -5.58
C ILE A 145 -6.59 4.51 -4.83
N ARG A 146 -7.22 3.64 -4.01
CA ARG A 146 -8.37 4.04 -3.17
C ARG A 146 -8.02 5.19 -2.22
N GLU A 147 -6.85 5.14 -1.61
CA GLU A 147 -6.37 6.20 -0.74
C GLU A 147 -6.22 7.53 -1.51
N ARG A 148 -5.70 7.49 -2.74
CA ARG A 148 -5.58 8.66 -3.61
C ARG A 148 -6.94 9.22 -4.03
N VAL A 149 -7.95 8.38 -4.30
CA VAL A 149 -9.33 8.83 -4.52
C VAL A 149 -9.87 9.56 -3.28
N ARG A 150 -9.81 8.92 -2.10
CA ARG A 150 -10.30 9.50 -0.83
C ARG A 150 -9.63 10.81 -0.47
N ASN A 151 -8.34 10.93 -0.77
CA ASN A 151 -7.54 12.12 -0.48
C ASN A 151 -7.59 13.16 -1.63
N HIS A 152 -8.54 13.03 -2.56
CA HIS A 152 -8.74 13.91 -3.71
C HIS A 152 -7.46 14.14 -4.52
N LYS A 153 -6.62 13.12 -4.70
CA LYS A 153 -5.35 13.26 -5.43
C LYS A 153 -5.51 13.20 -6.94
N TYR A 154 -6.57 12.57 -7.43
CA TYR A 154 -6.93 12.58 -8.85
C TYR A 154 -7.85 13.76 -9.15
N ARG A 155 -7.54 14.52 -10.20
CA ARG A 155 -8.33 15.70 -10.61
C ARG A 155 -9.18 15.43 -11.85
N SER A 156 -9.01 14.25 -12.43
CA SER A 156 -9.76 13.76 -13.57
C SER A 156 -9.76 12.23 -13.56
N VAL A 157 -10.66 11.63 -14.35
CA VAL A 157 -10.61 10.20 -14.65
C VAL A 157 -9.29 9.81 -15.32
N GLY A 158 -8.70 10.70 -16.12
CA GLY A 158 -7.40 10.48 -16.75
C GLY A 158 -6.25 10.33 -15.76
N ASP A 159 -6.32 10.95 -14.57
CA ASP A 159 -5.29 10.75 -13.55
C ASP A 159 -5.41 9.38 -12.87
N LEU A 160 -6.63 8.89 -12.68
CA LEU A 160 -6.88 7.53 -12.22
C LEU A 160 -6.40 6.50 -13.26
N GLU A 161 -6.72 6.73 -14.54
CA GLU A 161 -6.31 5.88 -15.66
C GLU A 161 -4.79 5.69 -15.71
N LYS A 162 -4.02 6.76 -15.55
CA LYS A 162 -2.55 6.69 -15.50
C LYS A 162 -2.06 5.71 -14.42
N ASP A 163 -2.67 5.71 -13.25
CA ASP A 163 -2.29 4.79 -12.17
C ASP A 163 -2.79 3.36 -12.39
N ILE A 164 -3.97 3.16 -12.98
CA ILE A 164 -4.46 1.84 -13.38
C ILE A 164 -3.53 1.23 -14.45
N TYR A 165 -3.11 2.03 -15.43
CA TYR A 165 -2.18 1.58 -16.45
C TYR A 165 -0.78 1.32 -15.87
N LEU A 166 -0.33 2.15 -14.93
CA LEU A 166 0.92 1.92 -14.21
C LEU A 166 0.87 0.62 -13.39
N LEU A 167 -0.24 0.35 -12.70
CA LEU A 167 -0.47 -0.90 -11.97
C LEU A 167 -0.29 -2.11 -12.90
N CYS A 168 -0.95 -2.09 -14.06
CA CYS A 168 -0.88 -3.17 -15.04
C CYS A 168 0.54 -3.30 -15.63
N HIS A 169 1.15 -2.19 -16.00
CA HIS A 169 2.51 -2.17 -16.55
C HIS A 169 3.55 -2.71 -15.57
N ASN A 170 3.45 -2.35 -14.28
CA ASN A 170 4.33 -2.88 -13.25
C ASN A 170 4.18 -4.40 -13.10
N ALA A 171 2.94 -4.90 -13.13
CA ALA A 171 2.67 -6.33 -13.08
C ALA A 171 3.28 -7.06 -14.29
N GLN A 172 3.11 -6.51 -15.49
CA GLN A 172 3.66 -7.07 -16.73
C GLN A 172 5.19 -6.97 -16.83
N THR A 173 5.79 -5.99 -16.16
CA THR A 173 7.26 -5.82 -16.13
C THR A 173 7.92 -6.82 -15.19
N TYR A 174 7.30 -7.08 -14.03
CA TYR A 174 7.87 -7.97 -13.02
C TYR A 174 7.53 -9.44 -13.27
N ASN A 175 6.31 -9.73 -13.72
CA ASN A 175 5.82 -11.09 -13.93
C ASN A 175 6.01 -11.52 -15.37
N LEU A 176 6.16 -12.82 -15.58
CA LEU A 176 6.31 -13.40 -16.92
C LEU A 176 4.96 -13.46 -17.64
N GLU A 177 4.99 -13.25 -18.96
CA GLU A 177 3.83 -13.49 -19.83
C GLU A 177 3.30 -14.92 -19.67
N GLY A 178 1.98 -15.09 -19.70
CA GLY A 178 1.30 -16.36 -19.42
C GLY A 178 1.16 -16.69 -17.93
N SER A 179 1.79 -15.93 -17.02
CA SER A 179 1.51 -16.07 -15.58
C SER A 179 0.15 -15.45 -15.22
N GLN A 180 -0.50 -15.99 -14.19
CA GLN A 180 -1.83 -15.52 -13.76
C GLN A 180 -1.88 -14.00 -13.50
N ILE A 181 -0.87 -13.44 -12.83
CA ILE A 181 -0.80 -12.00 -12.54
C ILE A 181 -0.60 -11.18 -13.81
N TYR A 182 0.15 -11.70 -14.80
CA TYR A 182 0.30 -11.02 -16.08
C TYR A 182 -1.04 -11.00 -16.83
N GLU A 183 -1.72 -12.14 -16.96
CA GLU A 183 -3.01 -12.22 -17.65
C GLU A 183 -4.10 -11.40 -16.94
N ASP A 184 -4.18 -11.48 -15.61
CA ASP A 184 -5.13 -10.71 -14.81
C ASP A 184 -4.92 -9.19 -14.99
N SER A 185 -3.69 -8.73 -15.24
CA SER A 185 -3.42 -7.31 -15.51
C SER A 185 -4.04 -6.82 -16.82
N ILE A 186 -4.07 -7.69 -17.84
CA ILE A 186 -4.70 -7.38 -19.14
C ILE A 186 -6.21 -7.28 -18.95
N VAL A 187 -6.79 -8.22 -18.20
CA VAL A 187 -8.22 -8.21 -17.86
C VAL A 187 -8.59 -6.95 -17.07
N ILE A 188 -7.81 -6.58 -16.04
CA ILE A 188 -8.02 -5.36 -15.26
C ILE A 188 -8.05 -4.12 -16.16
N LYS A 189 -7.10 -4.00 -17.09
CA LYS A 189 -7.05 -2.88 -18.03
C LYS A 189 -8.31 -2.82 -18.90
N SER A 190 -8.72 -3.95 -19.47
CA SER A 190 -9.92 -4.06 -20.32
C SER A 190 -11.22 -3.74 -19.55
N VAL A 191 -11.35 -4.24 -18.32
CA VAL A 191 -12.50 -3.95 -17.44
C VAL A 191 -12.58 -2.45 -17.12
N PHE A 192 -11.44 -1.82 -16.84
CA PHE A 192 -11.39 -0.38 -16.59
C PHE A 192 -11.80 0.43 -17.82
N GLU A 193 -11.25 0.13 -19.00
CA GLU A 193 -11.58 0.81 -20.26
C GLU A 193 -13.07 0.69 -20.59
N SER A 194 -13.62 -0.51 -20.44
CA SER A 194 -15.05 -0.78 -20.63
C SER A 194 -15.91 -0.01 -19.64
N ALA A 195 -15.52 0.03 -18.36
CA ALA A 195 -16.24 0.78 -17.34
C ALA A 195 -16.22 2.29 -17.61
N ARG A 196 -15.06 2.82 -18.01
CA ARG A 196 -14.87 4.23 -18.37
C ARG A 196 -15.74 4.63 -19.56
N GLN A 197 -15.79 3.81 -20.62
CA GLN A 197 -16.64 4.08 -21.78
C GLN A 197 -18.12 4.17 -21.41
N ARG A 198 -18.64 3.23 -20.60
CA ARG A 198 -20.04 3.27 -20.15
C ARG A 198 -20.39 4.56 -19.39
N MET A 199 -19.46 5.09 -18.60
CA MET A 199 -19.70 6.34 -17.87
C MET A 199 -19.78 7.54 -18.80
N VAL A 200 -18.90 7.63 -19.81
CA VAL A 200 -18.91 8.71 -20.81
C VAL A 200 -20.23 8.72 -21.60
N THR A 201 -20.70 7.55 -22.03
CA THR A 201 -21.97 7.44 -22.76
C THR A 201 -23.17 7.85 -21.90
N ASN A 202 -23.16 7.52 -20.61
CA ASN A 202 -24.24 7.90 -19.69
C ASN A 202 -24.28 9.41 -19.38
N GLU A 203 -23.17 10.12 -19.52
CA GLU A 203 -23.14 11.59 -19.40
C GLU A 203 -23.74 12.26 -20.63
N GLN A 204 -23.43 11.77 -21.83
CA GLN A 204 -23.97 12.28 -23.10
C GLN A 204 -25.48 12.09 -23.24
N GLN A 205 -26.09 11.13 -22.52
CA GLN A 205 -27.54 10.91 -22.53
C GLN A 205 -28.31 11.81 -21.56
N LYS A 206 -27.60 12.58 -20.70
CA LYS A 206 -28.21 13.51 -19.75
C LYS A 206 -28.24 14.95 -20.25
N GLU A 207 -27.53 15.24 -21.34
CA GLU A 207 -27.57 16.51 -22.08
C GLU A 207 -28.66 16.46 -23.16
#